data_AF-A0A2K4ANZ2-F1
#
_entry.id   AF-A0A2K4ANZ2-F1
#
_cell.length_a   1.000
_cell.length_b   1.000
_cell.length_c   1.000
_cell.angle_alpha   90.00
_cell.angle_beta   90.00
_cell.angle_gamma   90.00
#
_symmetry.space_group_name_H-M   'P 1'
#
loop_
_entity.id
_entity.type
_entity.pdbx_description
1 polymer ?
#
loop_
_entity_poly.entity_id
_entity_poly.type
_entity_poly.pdbx_seq_one_letter_code
_entity_poly.pdbx_strand_id
1 'polypeptide(L)'
;MFSIGSAILHFVIGGIAVASASIIADKVGGKLGGIIATMPAVFLAAIIALALDHRGTQLVEMSMNLSTGAIVGILSCILTVFLTSLYIKLKGYRKGAIFTVVCWFVISLAIFSIRHL
;
A
#
# COMPACT_ATOMS: atom_id res chain seq x y z
N MET A 1 -7.29 4.44 -22.24
CA MET A 1 -6.06 3.69 -22.55
C MET A 1 -4.98 4.18 -21.61
N PHE A 2 -4.46 3.34 -20.72
CA PHE A 2 -3.35 3.72 -19.86
C PHE A 2 -2.12 4.02 -20.74
N SER A 3 -1.73 5.30 -20.84
CA SER A 3 -0.52 5.69 -21.55
C SER A 3 0.70 5.28 -20.74
N ILE A 4 1.72 4.72 -21.40
CA ILE A 4 3.03 4.41 -20.78
C ILE A 4 3.57 5.63 -20.00
N GLY A 5 3.30 6.85 -20.49
CA GLY A 5 3.69 8.08 -19.81
C GLY A 5 3.04 8.26 -18.44
N SER A 6 1.77 7.88 -18.29
CA SER A 6 1.07 7.91 -17.00
C SER A 6 1.65 6.86 -16.04
N ALA A 7 1.93 5.65 -16.51
CA ALA A 7 2.56 4.61 -15.69
C ALA A 7 3.96 5.00 -15.21
N ILE A 8 4.77 5.62 -16.07
CA ILE A 8 6.10 6.13 -15.71
C ILE A 8 5.99 7.27 -14.70
N LEU A 9 5.03 8.19 -14.87
CA LEU A 9 4.77 9.27 -13.91
C LEU A 9 4.43 8.73 -12.52
N HIS A 10 3.54 7.74 -12.43
CA HIS A 10 3.22 7.06 -11.18
C HIS A 10 4.45 6.38 -10.56
N PHE A 11 5.26 5.71 -11.39
CA PHE A 11 6.45 5.01 -10.93
C PHE A 11 7.51 5.98 -10.40
N VAL A 12 7.77 7.08 -11.11
CA VAL A 12 8.79 8.07 -10.72
C VAL A 12 8.33 8.88 -9.51
N ILE A 13 7.12 9.46 -9.55
CA ILE A 13 6.61 10.27 -8.42
C ILE A 13 6.39 9.38 -7.20
N GLY A 14 5.72 8.24 -7.37
CA GLY A 14 5.45 7.29 -6.29
C GLY A 14 6.74 6.68 -5.73
N GLY A 15 7.67 6.28 -6.60
CA GLY A 15 8.95 5.69 -6.21
C GLY A 15 9.84 6.68 -5.45
N ILE A 16 9.97 7.91 -5.92
CA ILE A 16 10.72 8.97 -5.21
C ILE A 16 10.07 9.30 -3.87
N ALA A 17 8.75 9.38 -3.82
CA ALA A 17 8.01 9.65 -2.58
C ALA A 17 8.17 8.51 -1.54
N VAL A 18 8.13 7.24 -1.98
CA VAL A 18 8.39 6.09 -1.10
C VAL A 18 9.85 6.03 -0.63
N ALA A 19 10.80 6.29 -1.54
CA ALA A 19 12.23 6.27 -1.21
C ALA A 19 12.58 7.38 -0.21
N SER A 20 12.09 8.60 -0.43
CA SER A 20 12.28 9.72 0.49
C SER A 20 11.61 9.47 1.85
N ALA A 21 10.39 8.95 1.89
CA ALA A 21 9.73 8.55 3.13
C ALA A 21 10.51 7.48 3.88
N SER A 22 11.07 6.47 3.20
CA SER A 22 11.93 5.45 3.81
C SER A 22 13.21 6.03 4.39
N ILE A 23 13.89 6.93 3.68
CA ILE A 23 15.12 7.57 4.16
C ILE A 23 14.84 8.42 5.40
N ILE A 24 13.72 9.15 5.41
CA ILE A 24 13.31 9.95 6.57
C ILE A 24 12.91 9.04 7.73
N ALA A 25 12.18 7.96 7.48
CA ALA A 25 11.80 6.98 8.48
C ALA A 25 13.02 6.32 9.15
N ASP A 26 14.04 5.98 8.36
CA ASP A 26 15.28 5.38 8.85
C ASP A 26 16.08 6.36 9.72
N LYS A 27 16.12 7.65 9.33
CA LYS A 27 16.75 8.71 10.13
C LYS A 27 16.00 9.05 11.42
N VAL A 28 14.68 9.02 11.42
CA VAL A 28 13.86 9.34 12.60
C VAL A 28 13.88 8.20 13.63
N GLY A 29 13.97 6.95 13.15
CA GLY A 29 14.09 5.77 14.00
C GLY A 29 12.90 5.53 14.93
N GLY A 30 12.84 4.32 15.49
CA GLY A 30 11.84 3.96 16.50
C GLY A 30 10.39 3.96 15.99
N LYS A 31 9.45 4.21 16.90
CA LYS A 31 8.00 4.07 16.67
C LYS A 31 7.46 5.10 15.64
N LEU A 32 8.12 6.25 15.52
CA LEU A 32 7.78 7.29 14.54
C LEU A 32 8.25 6.93 13.13
N GLY A 33 9.42 6.29 12.99
CA GLY A 33 9.90 5.79 11.69
C GLY A 33 8.93 4.80 11.03
N GLY A 34 8.34 3.89 11.83
CA GLY A 34 7.34 2.95 11.32
C GLY A 34 6.08 3.63 10.76
N ILE A 35 5.61 4.72 11.38
CA ILE A 35 4.43 5.47 10.92
C ILE A 35 4.74 6.16 9.57
N ILE A 36 5.90 6.80 9.47
CA ILE A 36 6.34 7.49 8.25
C ILE A 36 6.55 6.50 7.09
N ALA A 37 7.08 5.31 7.38
CA ALA A 37 7.28 4.24 6.39
C ALA A 37 5.95 3.71 5.80
N THR A 38 4.85 3.81 6.53
CA THR A 38 3.52 3.39 6.06
C THR A 38 2.71 4.49 5.35
N MET A 39 3.28 5.69 5.18
CA MET A 39 2.58 6.79 4.53
C MET A 39 2.22 6.41 3.08
N PRO A 40 0.97 6.63 2.63
CA PRO A 40 0.48 6.11 1.35
C PRO A 40 0.96 6.99 0.17
N ALA A 41 2.28 7.09 0.00
CA ALA A 41 2.92 7.87 -1.06
C ALA A 41 2.51 7.41 -2.47
N VAL A 42 2.30 6.10 -2.66
CA VAL A 42 1.83 5.51 -3.92
C VAL A 42 0.40 5.94 -4.25
N PHE A 43 -0.48 6.00 -3.24
CA PHE A 43 -1.86 6.48 -3.43
C PHE A 43 -1.89 7.96 -3.79
N LEU A 44 -1.05 8.79 -3.16
CA LEU A 44 -0.95 10.20 -3.49
C LEU A 44 -0.47 10.43 -4.93
N ALA A 45 0.55 9.67 -5.37
CA ALA A 45 0.99 9.70 -6.77
C ALA A 45 -0.13 9.28 -7.74
N ALA A 46 -0.95 8.29 -7.36
CA ALA A 46 -2.12 7.85 -8.12
C ALA A 46 -3.18 8.94 -8.28
N ILE A 47 -3.51 9.64 -7.20
CA ILE A 47 -4.48 10.75 -7.24
C ILE A 47 -3.95 11.92 -8.07
N ILE A 48 -2.67 12.27 -7.94
CA ILE A 48 -2.07 13.38 -8.71
C ILE A 48 -2.07 13.05 -10.21
N ALA A 49 -1.67 11.85 -10.60
CA ALA A 49 -1.67 11.46 -12.00
C ALA A 49 -3.08 11.30 -12.57
N LEU A 50 -4.05 10.80 -11.79
CA LEU A 50 -5.48 10.84 -12.18
C LEU A 50 -5.95 12.28 -12.40
N ALA A 51 -5.58 13.20 -11.51
CA ALA A 51 -5.94 14.61 -11.62
C ALA A 51 -5.33 15.31 -12.84
N LEU A 52 -4.18 14.83 -13.33
CA LEU A 52 -3.52 15.33 -14.53
C LEU A 52 -4.08 14.71 -15.82
N ASP A 53 -4.46 13.43 -15.78
CA ASP A 53 -4.83 12.65 -16.97
C ASP A 53 -6.32 12.74 -17.35
N HIS A 54 -7.20 13.01 -16.40
CA HIS A 54 -8.65 13.08 -16.62
C HIS A 54 -9.23 14.43 -16.11
N ARG A 55 -10.45 14.83 -16.53
CA ARG A 55 -11.18 16.00 -16.01
C ARG A 55 -12.66 15.67 -15.75
N GLY A 56 -13.23 16.19 -14.65
CA GLY A 56 -14.67 16.13 -14.37
C GLY A 56 -15.15 14.88 -13.62
N THR A 57 -16.33 14.37 -13.93
CA THR A 57 -17.03 13.29 -13.20
C THR A 57 -16.32 11.93 -13.26
N GLN A 58 -15.60 11.61 -14.34
CA GLN A 58 -14.79 10.39 -14.42
C GLN A 58 -13.58 10.38 -13.46
N LEU A 59 -13.07 11.54 -13.06
CA LEU A 59 -12.03 11.63 -12.02
C LEU A 59 -12.52 11.07 -10.71
N VAL A 60 -13.73 11.48 -10.34
CA VAL A 60 -14.32 11.19 -9.04
C VAL A 60 -14.62 9.70 -8.96
N GLU A 61 -15.21 9.12 -10.01
CA GLU A 61 -15.53 7.69 -10.06
C GLU A 61 -14.26 6.81 -10.02
N MET A 62 -13.25 7.13 -10.84
CA MET A 62 -11.97 6.40 -10.84
C MET A 62 -11.22 6.55 -9.51
N SER A 63 -11.18 7.77 -8.96
CA SER A 63 -10.54 8.03 -7.65
C SER A 63 -11.27 7.30 -6.52
N MET A 64 -12.59 7.18 -6.59
CA MET A 64 -13.40 6.49 -5.59
C MET A 64 -13.15 4.98 -5.64
N ASN A 65 -13.11 4.37 -6.83
CA ASN A 65 -12.74 2.96 -7.00
C ASN A 65 -11.31 2.66 -6.51
N LEU A 66 -10.36 3.56 -6.81
CA LEU A 66 -8.99 3.48 -6.32
C LEU A 66 -8.93 3.59 -4.79
N SER A 67 -9.69 4.51 -4.20
CA SER A 67 -9.79 4.69 -2.75
C SER A 67 -10.39 3.45 -2.06
N THR A 68 -11.46 2.88 -2.59
CA THR A 68 -12.06 1.65 -2.06
C THR A 68 -11.08 0.48 -2.12
N GLY A 69 -10.33 0.34 -3.22
CA GLY A 69 -9.25 -0.65 -3.32
C GLY A 69 -8.13 -0.43 -2.29
N ALA A 70 -7.70 0.82 -2.10
CA ALA A 70 -6.69 1.18 -1.11
C ALA A 70 -7.14 0.89 0.33
N ILE A 71 -8.39 1.19 0.68
CA ILE A 71 -8.96 0.92 2.01
C ILE A 71 -8.94 -0.59 2.31
N VAL A 72 -9.38 -1.41 1.37
CA VAL A 72 -9.38 -2.89 1.52
C VAL A 72 -7.94 -3.41 1.68
N GLY A 73 -6.99 -2.86 0.92
CA GLY A 73 -5.57 -3.19 1.06
C GLY A 73 -5.01 -2.81 2.44
N ILE A 74 -5.29 -1.60 2.94
CA ILE A 74 -4.83 -1.17 4.27
C ILE A 74 -5.44 -2.04 5.37
N LEU A 75 -6.72 -2.40 5.28
CA LEU A 75 -7.39 -3.32 6.20
C LEU A 75 -6.68 -4.69 6.24
N SER A 76 -6.34 -5.26 5.08
CA SER A 76 -5.58 -6.52 5.01
C SER A 76 -4.20 -6.40 5.66
N CYS A 77 -3.56 -5.25 5.51
CA CYS A 77 -2.24 -4.98 6.04
C CYS A 77 -2.27 -4.92 7.57
N ILE A 78 -3.26 -4.23 8.14
CA ILE A 78 -3.47 -4.15 9.58
C ILE A 78 -3.73 -5.55 10.18
N LEU A 79 -4.61 -6.33 9.56
CA LEU A 79 -4.89 -7.72 9.98
C LEU A 79 -3.62 -8.58 9.98
N THR A 80 -2.83 -8.50 8.91
CA THR A 80 -1.59 -9.26 8.77
C THR A 80 -0.56 -8.88 9.82
N VAL A 81 -0.37 -7.57 10.06
CA VAL A 81 0.57 -7.05 11.08
C VAL A 81 0.10 -7.44 12.48
N PHE A 82 -1.20 -7.39 12.76
CA PHE A 82 -1.78 -7.81 14.04
C PHE A 82 -1.54 -9.29 14.33
N LEU A 83 -1.87 -10.17 13.37
CA LEU A 83 -1.61 -11.61 13.44
C LEU A 83 -0.12 -11.91 13.62
N THR A 84 0.72 -11.22 12.87
CA THR A 84 2.19 -11.34 12.96
C THR A 84 2.70 -10.92 14.33
N SER A 85 2.21 -9.80 14.88
CA SER A 85 2.62 -9.30 16.18
C SER A 85 2.26 -10.28 17.31
N LEU A 86 1.10 -10.94 17.22
CA LEU A 86 0.74 -12.04 18.12
C LEU A 86 1.64 -13.27 17.94
N TYR A 87 1.97 -13.63 16.69
CA TYR A 87 2.77 -14.82 16.39
C TYR A 87 4.25 -14.67 16.78
N ILE A 88 4.82 -13.46 16.61
CA ILE A 88 6.19 -13.13 17.03
C ILE A 88 6.36 -13.29 18.55
N LYS A 89 5.35 -12.90 19.34
CA LYS A 89 5.36 -13.09 20.80
C LYS A 89 5.46 -14.57 21.22
N LEU A 90 5.00 -15.50 20.39
CA LEU A 90 4.87 -16.92 20.76
C LEU A 90 6.00 -17.83 20.26
N LYS A 91 6.66 -17.52 19.13
CA LYS A 91 7.52 -18.52 18.44
C LYS A 91 8.83 -18.02 17.82
N GLY A 92 9.21 -16.76 18.07
CA GLY A 92 10.47 -16.18 17.61
C GLY A 92 10.42 -15.54 16.20
N TYR A 93 11.26 -14.52 16.01
CA TYR A 93 11.22 -13.56 14.90
C TYR A 93 11.27 -14.18 13.49
N ARG A 94 12.09 -15.23 13.31
CA ARG A 94 12.35 -15.85 11.99
C ARG A 94 11.14 -16.61 11.42
N LYS A 95 10.35 -17.26 12.29
CA LYS A 95 9.10 -17.94 11.87
C LYS A 95 7.94 -16.95 11.72
N GLY A 96 7.96 -15.84 12.49
CA GLY A 96 7.00 -14.75 12.36
C GLY A 96 7.01 -14.12 10.97
N ALA A 97 8.19 -13.75 10.46
CA ALA A 97 8.31 -13.11 9.13
C ALA A 97 7.79 -13.99 7.98
N ILE A 98 8.09 -15.30 8.00
CA ILE A 98 7.58 -16.25 7.00
C ILE A 98 6.05 -16.33 7.08
N PHE A 99 5.50 -16.37 8.30
CA PHE A 99 4.05 -16.40 8.51
C PHE A 99 3.37 -15.11 8.02
N THR A 100 4.00 -13.95 8.19
CA THR A 100 3.52 -12.66 7.65
C THR A 100 3.38 -12.69 6.14
N VAL A 101 4.41 -13.16 5.43
CA VAL A 101 4.40 -13.21 3.96
C VAL A 101 3.35 -14.19 3.46
N VAL A 102 3.22 -15.36 4.10
CA VAL A 102 2.20 -16.35 3.74
C VAL A 102 0.79 -15.84 4.05
N CYS A 103 0.58 -15.25 5.22
CA CYS A 103 -0.72 -14.72 5.63
C CYS A 103 -1.14 -13.54 4.74
N TRP A 104 -0.21 -12.64 4.40
CA TRP A 104 -0.41 -11.58 3.42
C TRP A 104 -0.87 -12.14 2.07
N PHE A 105 -0.16 -13.17 1.58
CA PHE A 105 -0.45 -13.77 0.27
C PHE A 105 -1.83 -14.44 0.26
N VAL A 106 -2.20 -15.17 1.32
CA VAL A 106 -3.52 -15.81 1.44
C VAL A 106 -4.64 -14.78 1.54
N ILE A 107 -4.47 -13.71 2.33
CA ILE A 107 -5.46 -12.64 2.44
C ILE A 107 -5.60 -11.90 1.10
N SER A 108 -4.50 -11.65 0.41
CA SER A 108 -4.51 -11.02 -0.91
C SER A 108 -5.25 -11.88 -1.94
N LEU A 109 -5.03 -13.20 -1.94
CA LEU A 109 -5.78 -14.15 -2.78
C LEU A 109 -7.27 -14.18 -2.44
N ALA A 110 -7.63 -14.17 -1.14
CA ALA A 110 -9.03 -14.16 -0.71
C ALA A 110 -9.75 -12.88 -1.17
N ILE A 111 -9.12 -11.72 -1.02
CA ILE A 111 -9.67 -10.43 -1.49
C ILE A 111 -9.83 -10.44 -3.01
N PHE A 112 -8.85 -10.95 -3.74
CA PHE A 112 -8.93 -11.06 -5.20
C PHE A 112 -10.08 -11.98 -5.63
N SER A 113 -10.25 -13.12 -4.96
CA SER A 113 -11.30 -14.09 -5.27
C SER A 113 -12.71 -13.56 -4.96
N ILE A 114 -12.87 -12.78 -3.88
CA ILE A 114 -14.16 -12.16 -3.53
C ILE A 114 -14.51 -11.03 -4.50
N ARG A 115 -13.51 -10.27 -4.98
CA ARG A 115 -13.75 -9.12 -5.86
C ARG A 115 -13.92 -9.50 -7.34
N HIS A 116 -13.64 -10.76 -7.71
CA HIS A 116 -13.82 -11.32 -9.06
C HIS A 116 -15.09 -12.19 -9.18
N LEU A 117 -15.89 -12.28 -8.11
CA LEU A 117 -17.22 -12.90 -8.08
C LEU A 117 -18.30 -11.81 -8.14
#